data_AF-A0A6P7GWF5-F1
#
_entry.id   AF-A0A6P7GWF5-F1
#
_cell.length_a   1.000
_cell.length_b   1.000
_cell.length_c   1.000
_cell.angle_alpha   90.00
_cell.angle_beta   90.00
_cell.angle_gamma   90.00
#
_symmetry.space_group_name_H-M   'P 1'
#
loop_
_entity.id
_entity.type
_entity.pdbx_description
1 polymer ?
#
loop_
_entity_poly.entity_id
_entity_poly.type
_entity_poly.pdbx_seq_one_letter_code
_entity_poly.pdbx_strand_id
1 'polypeptide(L)'
;MANLTELTTLPTTVTELPKLTSNSSQNATIEEEAYAALSSFCGSPFWDTNLTWNTNDPEFTPCFEKTVLVWIPCIFLWVFAGLEVFYIFNSKRRNIPWNWLNLSKLAITATLIVLTISDIVNSFKTAGNRGSEVNDVDIYSPLIKILTFIVSTYFSTSPTQVAHAKFKSDSASVDFVNNKKKKQASILPALFKCFGPIYFFGALLKLIQDLLTFVSPQILGFLISYTRFNQEMWKGYLYAVLLFITATIQTLFLAQYFNRMFVVGMRIRTVLVSTIYRKALKISNSARKESTVGEIVNLMAVDAQKFMDLIGYLNMIWSAPLQICLSLYFLWKELGPSVLAGLAVMIILIPVNGFIANKIKKLQVKQMKNKDERVKLMNEILNGIKVLKLYAWEHSFEDQVQP
;
A
#
# COMPACT_ATOMS: atom_id res chain seq x y z
N MET A 1 30.98 88.69 13.77
CA MET A 1 29.91 89.30 14.58
C MET A 1 28.65 89.31 13.75
N ALA A 2 27.57 88.72 14.29
CA ALA A 2 26.16 88.71 13.83
C ALA A 2 25.88 88.05 12.45
N ASN A 3 24.90 87.16 12.25
CA ASN A 3 23.78 86.70 13.07
C ASN A 3 23.35 85.28 12.66
N LEU A 4 22.74 84.57 13.61
CA LEU A 4 22.09 83.26 13.48
C LEU A 4 20.59 83.41 13.15
N THR A 5 20.02 82.30 12.64
CA THR A 5 18.59 81.89 12.60
C THR A 5 17.58 82.68 11.76
N GLU A 6 17.05 82.03 10.72
CA GLU A 6 15.61 81.74 10.62
C GLU A 6 15.30 80.60 9.62
N LEU A 7 14.16 79.95 9.84
CA LEU A 7 13.75 78.60 9.46
C LEU A 7 13.02 78.55 8.09
N THR A 8 12.89 77.33 7.55
CA THR A 8 11.81 76.80 6.68
C THR A 8 11.70 77.25 5.21
N THR A 9 11.91 76.31 4.27
CA THR A 9 10.87 75.65 3.43
C THR A 9 11.50 74.96 2.19
N LEU A 10 11.10 73.71 1.96
CA LEU A 10 11.32 72.89 0.75
C LEU A 10 10.40 73.38 -0.40
N PRO A 11 10.75 73.18 -1.70
CA PRO A 11 10.34 71.94 -2.36
C PRO A 11 11.35 71.38 -3.39
N THR A 12 11.42 70.05 -3.50
CA THR A 12 12.09 69.33 -4.59
C THR A 12 11.04 68.63 -5.46
N THR A 13 10.94 69.03 -6.71
CA THR A 13 10.26 68.31 -7.80
C THR A 13 11.32 67.70 -8.71
N VAL A 14 11.41 66.36 -8.76
CA VAL A 14 12.10 65.64 -9.85
C VAL A 14 11.32 64.35 -10.16
N THR A 15 10.50 64.47 -11.21
CA THR A 15 10.15 63.50 -12.27
C THR A 15 10.21 61.98 -12.01
N GLU A 16 9.05 61.36 -12.27
CA GLU A 16 8.77 59.94 -12.43
C GLU A 16 9.56 59.25 -13.55
N LEU A 17 9.91 57.98 -13.35
CA LEU A 17 10.24 57.00 -14.38
C LEU A 17 9.60 55.65 -13.98
N PRO A 18 8.90 54.91 -14.88
CA PRO A 18 7.94 53.88 -14.48
C PRO A 18 8.65 52.56 -14.14
N LYS A 19 8.36 51.98 -12.96
CA LYS A 19 8.79 50.62 -12.61
C LYS A 19 7.73 49.60 -13.02
N LEU A 20 8.16 48.65 -13.84
CA LEU A 20 7.47 47.40 -14.13
C LEU A 20 7.28 46.59 -12.82
N THR A 21 6.14 46.75 -12.15
CA THR A 21 5.72 45.87 -11.04
C THR A 21 4.19 45.73 -11.01
N SER A 22 3.59 45.14 -12.04
CA SER A 22 2.13 44.89 -12.04
C SER A 22 1.75 43.43 -11.73
N ASN A 23 2.62 42.44 -11.94
CA ASN A 23 2.24 41.02 -11.76
C ASN A 23 2.63 40.40 -10.40
N SER A 24 3.70 40.86 -9.73
CA SER A 24 4.06 40.33 -8.39
C SER A 24 3.20 40.92 -7.27
N SER A 25 2.79 42.17 -7.43
CA SER A 25 1.97 42.91 -6.46
C SER A 25 0.52 42.39 -6.42
N GLN A 26 -0.03 41.99 -7.57
CA GLN A 26 -1.39 41.43 -7.67
C GLN A 26 -1.49 40.02 -7.10
N ASN A 27 -0.47 39.17 -7.26
CA ASN A 27 -0.48 37.83 -6.69
C ASN A 27 -0.28 37.85 -5.16
N ALA A 28 0.54 38.76 -4.64
CA ALA A 28 0.69 38.97 -3.21
C ALA A 28 -0.62 39.42 -2.55
N THR A 29 -1.37 40.32 -3.20
CA THR A 29 -2.67 40.77 -2.67
C THR A 29 -3.74 39.67 -2.67
N ILE A 30 -3.75 38.78 -3.66
CA ILE A 30 -4.75 37.68 -3.73
C ILE A 30 -4.51 36.63 -2.63
N GLU A 31 -3.25 36.27 -2.38
CA GLU A 31 -2.90 35.35 -1.29
C GLU A 31 -3.24 35.97 0.07
N GLU A 32 -2.92 37.25 0.26
CA GLU A 32 -3.19 37.98 1.50
C GLU A 32 -4.69 38.15 1.75
N GLU A 33 -5.50 38.40 0.71
CA GLU A 33 -6.97 38.41 0.79
C GLU A 33 -7.55 37.03 1.14
N ALA A 34 -7.02 35.95 0.55
CA ALA A 34 -7.46 34.59 0.85
C ALA A 34 -7.11 34.17 2.29
N TYR A 35 -5.91 34.54 2.77
CA TYR A 35 -5.49 34.32 4.15
C TYR A 35 -6.34 35.13 5.14
N ALA A 36 -6.66 36.38 4.82
CA ALA A 36 -7.53 37.23 5.64
C ALA A 36 -8.95 36.66 5.71
N ALA A 37 -9.51 36.20 4.58
CA ALA A 37 -10.83 35.58 4.54
C ALA A 37 -10.88 34.29 5.39
N LEU A 38 -9.88 33.41 5.30
CA LEU A 38 -9.83 32.19 6.12
C LEU A 38 -9.61 32.50 7.60
N SER A 39 -8.80 33.51 7.92
CA SER A 39 -8.57 33.93 9.31
C SER A 39 -9.84 34.49 9.93
N SER A 40 -10.64 35.24 9.15
CA SER A 40 -11.97 35.71 9.56
C SER A 40 -12.95 34.55 9.76
N PHE A 41 -12.94 33.56 8.88
CA PHE A 41 -13.80 32.37 8.96
C PHE A 41 -13.51 31.50 10.20
N CYS A 42 -12.24 31.44 10.61
CA CYS A 42 -11.80 30.68 11.77
C CYS A 42 -11.83 31.44 13.10
N GLY A 43 -11.91 32.78 13.08
CA GLY A 43 -11.71 33.64 14.25
C GLY A 43 -10.30 33.56 14.86
N SER A 44 -9.32 33.03 14.12
CA SER A 44 -7.91 32.89 14.51
C SER A 44 -7.01 32.98 13.28
N PRO A 45 -5.74 33.39 13.40
CA PRO A 45 -4.85 33.52 12.25
C PRO A 45 -4.71 32.16 11.52
N PHE A 46 -4.90 32.18 10.20
CA PHE A 46 -4.79 30.97 9.38
C PHE A 46 -3.38 30.37 9.43
N TRP A 47 -2.34 31.20 9.41
CA TRP A 47 -0.95 30.76 9.44
C TRP A 47 -0.09 31.72 10.26
N ASP A 48 0.74 31.18 11.15
CA ASP A 48 1.70 31.96 11.94
C ASP A 48 3.09 31.32 11.83
N THR A 49 4.00 32.00 11.15
CA THR A 49 5.38 31.53 10.96
C THR A 49 6.17 31.47 12.26
N ASN A 50 5.84 32.29 13.25
CA ASN A 50 6.54 32.26 14.53
C ASN A 50 6.14 31.05 15.37
N LEU A 51 4.88 30.63 15.30
CA LEU A 51 4.38 29.43 15.97
C LEU A 51 4.86 28.13 15.30
N THR A 52 5.00 28.13 13.98
CA THR A 52 5.32 26.89 13.23
C THR A 52 6.81 26.74 12.89
N TRP A 53 7.52 27.82 12.57
CA TRP A 53 8.90 27.75 12.06
C TRP A 53 9.96 28.36 12.98
N ASN A 54 9.62 29.38 13.77
CA ASN A 54 10.58 30.08 14.64
C ASN A 54 10.44 29.70 16.13
N THR A 55 10.22 28.42 16.41
CA THR A 55 10.13 27.87 17.76
C THR A 55 10.82 26.49 17.84
N ASN A 56 11.16 26.05 19.06
CA ASN A 56 11.75 24.73 19.28
C ASN A 56 10.69 23.61 19.26
N ASP A 57 9.42 23.95 19.48
CA ASP A 57 8.27 23.04 19.47
C ASP A 57 7.26 23.51 18.42
N PRO A 58 7.38 23.05 17.16
CA PRO A 58 6.56 23.56 16.06
C PRO A 58 5.11 23.06 16.17
N GLU A 59 4.17 23.99 16.33
CA GLU A 59 2.73 23.71 16.34
C GLU A 59 2.04 24.37 15.14
N PHE A 60 1.00 23.71 14.61
CA PHE A 60 0.16 24.31 13.59
C PHE A 60 -0.87 25.24 14.23
N THR A 61 -1.33 26.25 13.49
CA THR A 61 -2.40 27.12 13.97
C THR A 61 -3.72 26.34 14.09
N PRO A 62 -4.58 26.65 15.08
CA PRO A 62 -5.86 25.97 15.26
C PRO A 62 -6.76 26.02 14.01
N CYS A 63 -6.69 27.11 13.24
CA CYS A 63 -7.43 27.24 11.99
C CYS A 63 -6.93 26.27 10.92
N PHE A 64 -5.61 26.11 10.76
CA PHE A 64 -5.02 25.19 9.78
C PHE A 64 -5.36 23.73 10.10
N GLU A 65 -5.33 23.35 11.38
CA GLU A 65 -5.69 22.01 11.83
C GLU A 65 -7.16 21.68 11.56
N LYS A 66 -8.06 22.63 11.83
CA LYS A 66 -9.51 22.43 11.63
C LYS A 66 -9.95 22.51 10.18
N THR A 67 -9.16 23.14 9.30
CA THR A 67 -9.48 23.31 7.89
C THR A 67 -8.69 22.32 7.02
N VAL A 68 -7.47 22.65 6.64
CA VAL A 68 -6.67 21.94 5.63
C VAL A 68 -6.44 20.47 5.99
N LEU A 69 -6.05 20.18 7.23
CA LEU A 69 -5.75 18.81 7.68
C LEU A 69 -6.99 17.91 7.74
N VAL A 70 -8.18 18.49 7.90
CA VAL A 70 -9.44 17.75 7.92
C VAL A 70 -10.05 17.67 6.52
N TRP A 71 -10.07 18.79 5.79
CA TRP A 71 -10.81 18.92 4.53
C TRP A 71 -10.10 18.19 3.39
N ILE A 72 -8.76 18.24 3.30
CA ILE A 72 -8.03 17.56 2.22
C ILE A 72 -8.31 16.04 2.22
N PRO A 73 -8.16 15.31 3.34
CA PRO A 73 -8.51 13.88 3.36
C PRO A 73 -9.99 13.60 3.07
N CYS A 74 -10.91 14.45 3.55
CA CYS A 74 -12.34 14.29 3.31
C CYS A 74 -12.69 14.48 1.82
N ILE A 75 -12.18 15.54 1.20
CA ILE A 75 -12.38 15.83 -0.24
C ILE A 75 -11.77 14.72 -1.08
N PHE A 76 -10.56 14.28 -0.75
CA PHE A 76 -9.93 13.14 -1.42
C PHE A 76 -10.84 11.91 -1.35
N LEU A 77 -11.33 11.56 -0.15
CA LEU A 77 -12.24 10.42 0.02
C LEU A 77 -13.51 10.60 -0.81
N TRP A 78 -14.12 11.78 -0.85
CA TRP A 78 -15.35 12.01 -1.62
C TRP A 78 -15.13 11.85 -3.13
N VAL A 79 -14.01 12.37 -3.66
CA VAL A 79 -13.66 12.23 -5.08
C VAL A 79 -13.47 10.76 -5.46
N PHE A 80 -12.73 9.99 -4.66
CA PHE A 80 -12.51 8.57 -4.93
C PHE A 80 -13.74 7.71 -4.64
N ALA A 81 -14.55 8.06 -3.64
CA ALA A 81 -15.81 7.39 -3.36
C ALA A 81 -16.78 7.51 -4.53
N GLY A 82 -16.83 8.66 -5.22
CA GLY A 82 -17.64 8.81 -6.43
C GLY A 82 -17.27 7.81 -7.53
N LEU A 83 -15.96 7.58 -7.73
CA LEU A 83 -15.46 6.60 -8.71
C LEU A 83 -15.76 5.15 -8.29
N GLU A 84 -15.58 4.83 -7.01
CA GLU A 84 -15.90 3.49 -6.50
C GLU A 84 -17.39 3.20 -6.54
N VAL A 85 -18.23 4.18 -6.19
CA VAL A 85 -19.69 4.09 -6.28
C VAL A 85 -20.12 3.90 -7.72
N PHE A 86 -19.57 4.66 -8.68
CA PHE A 86 -19.80 4.46 -10.10
C PHE A 86 -19.43 3.04 -10.57
N TYR A 87 -18.26 2.55 -10.14
CA TYR A 87 -17.81 1.19 -10.46
C TYR A 87 -18.70 0.11 -9.83
N ILE A 88 -19.17 0.31 -8.60
CA ILE A 88 -20.09 -0.58 -7.88
C ILE A 88 -21.45 -0.63 -8.58
N PHE A 89 -22.01 0.52 -8.96
CA PHE A 89 -23.29 0.58 -9.68
C PHE A 89 -23.23 -0.11 -11.04
N ASN A 90 -22.08 -0.08 -11.70
CA ASN A 90 -21.89 -0.71 -13.01
C ASN A 90 -21.47 -2.20 -12.93
N SER A 91 -21.17 -2.73 -11.74
CA SER A 91 -20.70 -4.10 -11.55
C SER A 91 -21.85 -5.10 -11.39
N LYS A 92 -21.91 -6.08 -12.30
CA LYS A 92 -22.95 -7.13 -12.36
C LYS A 92 -22.82 -8.26 -11.33
N ARG A 93 -21.79 -8.29 -10.47
CA ARG A 93 -21.64 -9.33 -9.43
C ARG A 93 -21.26 -8.70 -8.10
N ARG A 94 -22.21 -8.69 -7.17
CA ARG A 94 -22.02 -8.32 -5.76
C ARG A 94 -21.87 -9.59 -4.95
N ASN A 95 -20.87 -9.65 -4.07
CA ASN A 95 -20.81 -10.56 -2.91
C ASN A 95 -19.58 -10.18 -2.06
N ILE A 96 -19.74 -9.30 -1.07
CA ILE A 96 -18.75 -9.07 -0.01
C ILE A 96 -19.34 -9.67 1.27
N PRO A 97 -18.74 -10.73 1.84
CA PRO A 97 -19.25 -11.34 3.07
C PRO A 97 -18.99 -10.45 4.28
N TRP A 98 -19.91 -10.49 5.26
CA TRP A 98 -19.69 -9.87 6.57
C TRP A 98 -18.55 -10.60 7.27
N ASN A 99 -17.43 -9.91 7.45
CA ASN A 99 -16.28 -10.37 8.23
C ASN A 99 -16.20 -9.56 9.53
N TRP A 100 -15.53 -10.10 10.56
CA TRP A 100 -15.28 -9.40 11.82
C TRP A 100 -14.60 -8.03 11.60
N LEU A 101 -13.78 -7.93 10.55
CA LEU A 101 -13.16 -6.69 10.10
C LEU A 101 -14.17 -5.62 9.63
N ASN A 102 -15.28 -6.00 9.02
CA ASN A 102 -16.30 -5.04 8.58
C ASN A 102 -17.18 -4.59 9.75
N LEU A 103 -17.43 -5.50 10.69
CA LEU A 103 -18.12 -5.17 11.93
C LEU A 103 -17.28 -4.23 12.81
N SER A 104 -15.97 -4.48 12.92
CA SER A 104 -15.06 -3.60 13.66
C SER A 104 -14.92 -2.23 12.99
N LYS A 105 -14.85 -2.17 11.65
CA LYS A 105 -14.91 -0.90 10.90
C LYS A 105 -16.18 -0.11 11.20
N LEU A 106 -17.35 -0.77 11.17
CA LEU A 106 -18.64 -0.13 11.45
C LEU A 106 -18.71 0.43 12.89
N ALA A 107 -18.20 -0.32 13.86
CA ALA A 107 -18.13 0.12 15.26
C ALA A 107 -17.20 1.33 15.43
N ILE A 108 -16.00 1.29 14.85
CA ILE A 108 -15.04 2.40 14.91
C ILE A 108 -15.63 3.66 14.26
N THR A 109 -16.27 3.54 13.10
CA THR A 109 -16.91 4.69 12.45
C THR A 109 -18.05 5.27 13.29
N ALA A 110 -18.84 4.43 13.96
CA ALA A 110 -19.89 4.89 14.86
C ALA A 110 -19.32 5.65 16.07
N THR A 111 -18.24 5.15 16.68
CA THR A 111 -17.55 5.85 17.77
C THR A 111 -17.00 7.21 17.32
N LEU A 112 -16.40 7.29 16.12
CA LEU A 112 -15.91 8.56 15.58
C LEU A 112 -17.03 9.58 15.34
N ILE A 113 -18.21 9.14 14.87
CA ILE A 113 -19.38 10.01 14.74
C ILE A 113 -19.78 10.58 16.10
N VAL A 114 -19.83 9.74 17.14
CA VAL A 114 -20.18 10.17 18.51
C VAL A 114 -19.16 11.18 19.06
N LEU A 115 -17.87 10.96 18.83
CA LEU A 115 -16.82 11.91 19.23
C LEU A 115 -16.98 13.25 18.51
N THR A 116 -17.25 13.26 17.19
CA THR A 116 -17.48 14.52 16.47
C THR A 116 -18.72 15.28 16.93
N ILE A 117 -19.79 14.57 17.31
CA ILE A 117 -20.99 15.19 17.88
C ILE A 117 -20.66 15.81 19.24
N SER A 118 -19.82 15.15 20.04
CA SER A 118 -19.39 15.65 21.34
C SER A 118 -18.52 16.91 21.21
N ASP A 119 -17.67 16.99 20.19
CA ASP A 119 -16.88 18.20 19.88
C ASP A 119 -17.75 19.40 19.48
N ILE A 120 -18.82 19.18 18.70
CA ILE A 120 -19.81 20.22 18.37
C ILE A 120 -20.47 20.72 19.67
N VAL A 121 -20.97 19.80 20.51
CA VAL A 121 -21.65 20.16 21.77
C VAL A 121 -20.72 20.93 22.70
N ASN A 122 -19.44 20.55 22.78
CA ASN A 122 -18.45 21.26 23.58
C ASN A 122 -18.19 22.68 23.04
N SER A 123 -18.16 22.85 21.71
CA SER A 123 -17.97 24.16 21.07
C SER A 123 -19.15 25.10 21.37
N PHE A 124 -20.40 24.61 21.28
CA PHE A 124 -21.58 25.38 21.65
C PHE A 124 -21.64 25.72 23.15
N LYS A 125 -21.24 24.79 24.03
CA LYS A 125 -21.17 25.06 25.49
C LYS A 125 -20.12 26.12 25.83
N THR A 126 -18.94 26.04 25.23
CA THR A 126 -17.88 27.02 25.46
C THR A 126 -18.24 28.41 24.93
N ALA A 127 -18.92 28.49 23.78
CA ALA A 127 -19.43 29.75 23.23
C ALA A 127 -20.52 30.37 24.13
N GLY A 128 -21.49 29.56 24.59
CA GLY A 128 -22.53 29.99 25.52
C GLY A 128 -21.98 30.49 26.87
N ASN A 129 -20.92 29.88 27.37
CA ASN A 129 -20.27 30.30 28.62
C ASN A 129 -19.42 31.57 28.49
N ARG A 130 -18.88 31.86 27.30
CA ARG A 130 -18.02 33.03 27.04
C ARG A 130 -18.77 34.23 26.43
N GLY A 131 -20.04 34.07 26.07
CA GLY A 131 -20.83 35.11 25.40
C GLY A 131 -20.26 35.53 24.04
N SER A 132 -19.42 34.67 23.43
CA SER A 132 -18.84 34.89 22.11
C SER A 132 -19.65 34.13 21.06
N GLU A 133 -19.81 34.70 19.87
CA GLU A 133 -20.43 33.99 18.74
C GLU A 133 -19.56 32.78 18.34
N VAL A 134 -20.22 31.69 17.90
CA VAL A 134 -19.52 30.48 17.45
C VAL A 134 -18.90 30.77 16.09
N ASN A 135 -17.60 30.53 15.92
CA ASN A 135 -16.93 30.70 14.64
C ASN A 135 -17.46 29.70 13.60
N ASP A 136 -17.57 30.13 12.36
CA ASP A 136 -18.10 29.30 11.27
C ASP A 136 -17.31 27.98 11.11
N VAL A 137 -15.97 28.02 11.24
CA VAL A 137 -15.13 26.82 11.12
C VAL A 137 -15.50 25.71 12.12
N ASP A 138 -15.94 26.08 13.33
CA ASP A 138 -16.31 25.14 14.39
C ASP A 138 -17.65 24.45 14.12
N ILE A 139 -18.42 24.96 13.16
CA ILE A 139 -19.67 24.37 12.67
C ILE A 139 -19.39 23.55 11.40
N TYR A 140 -18.71 24.12 10.41
CA TYR A 140 -18.52 23.48 9.10
C TYR A 140 -17.57 22.27 9.14
N SER A 141 -16.48 22.31 9.91
CA SER A 141 -15.51 21.21 9.94
C SER A 141 -16.08 19.91 10.52
N PRO A 142 -16.83 19.92 11.64
CA PRO A 142 -17.53 18.72 12.11
C PRO A 142 -18.62 18.23 11.15
N LEU A 143 -19.33 19.13 10.46
CA LEU A 143 -20.33 18.75 9.45
C LEU A 143 -19.70 17.97 8.28
N ILE A 144 -18.56 18.43 7.77
CA ILE A 144 -17.80 17.73 6.72
C ILE A 144 -17.33 16.35 7.20
N LYS A 145 -16.88 16.24 8.46
CA LYS A 145 -16.52 14.93 9.05
C LYS A 145 -17.71 13.99 9.14
N ILE A 146 -18.87 14.46 9.60
CA ILE A 146 -20.11 13.68 9.71
C ILE A 146 -20.53 13.17 8.32
N LEU A 147 -20.56 14.03 7.31
CA LEU A 147 -20.87 13.64 5.93
C LEU A 147 -19.89 12.57 5.43
N THR A 148 -18.61 12.73 5.72
CA THR A 148 -17.56 11.75 5.34
C THR A 148 -17.78 10.39 6.01
N PHE A 149 -18.13 10.36 7.30
CA PHE A 149 -18.42 9.12 8.01
C PHE A 149 -19.71 8.45 7.53
N ILE A 150 -20.73 9.22 7.15
CA ILE A 150 -21.96 8.69 6.54
C ILE A 150 -21.65 8.01 5.21
N VAL A 151 -20.87 8.66 4.33
CA VAL A 151 -20.45 8.08 3.05
C VAL A 151 -19.63 6.80 3.27
N SER A 152 -18.70 6.80 4.22
CA SER A 152 -17.90 5.63 4.60
C SER A 152 -18.75 4.47 5.15
N THR A 153 -19.77 4.78 5.94
CA THR A 153 -20.72 3.80 6.50
C THR A 153 -21.60 3.21 5.41
N TYR A 154 -22.09 4.03 4.48
CA TYR A 154 -22.88 3.59 3.34
C TYR A 154 -22.11 2.61 2.45
N PHE A 155 -20.83 2.90 2.18
CA PHE A 155 -19.95 1.99 1.45
C PHE A 155 -19.79 0.65 2.18
N SER A 156 -19.60 0.71 3.50
CA SER A 156 -19.43 -0.47 4.36
C SER A 156 -20.70 -1.31 4.52
N THR A 157 -21.89 -0.72 4.30
CA THR A 157 -23.21 -1.35 4.55
C THR A 157 -24.02 -1.65 3.28
N SER A 158 -23.51 -1.29 2.10
CA SER A 158 -24.24 -1.44 0.83
C SER A 158 -24.80 -2.88 0.64
N PRO A 159 -26.07 -3.03 0.20
CA PRO A 159 -26.83 -4.26 0.41
C PRO A 159 -26.22 -5.51 -0.25
N THR A 160 -26.17 -6.57 0.54
CA THR A 160 -25.80 -7.94 0.19
C THR A 160 -27.01 -8.69 -0.34
N GLN A 161 -26.92 -9.32 -1.51
CA GLN A 161 -27.77 -10.47 -1.84
C GLN A 161 -26.89 -11.70 -2.02
N VAL A 162 -27.15 -12.72 -1.21
CA VAL A 162 -26.48 -14.03 -1.30
C VAL A 162 -26.98 -14.75 -2.54
N ALA A 163 -26.22 -14.66 -3.64
CA ALA A 163 -26.46 -15.54 -4.78
C ALA A 163 -25.91 -16.94 -4.49
N HIS A 164 -26.80 -17.91 -4.27
CA HIS A 164 -26.42 -19.32 -4.31
C HIS A 164 -25.98 -19.68 -5.74
N ALA A 165 -24.75 -20.17 -5.88
CA ALA A 165 -24.27 -20.70 -7.14
C ALA A 165 -25.05 -22.00 -7.48
N LYS A 166 -25.96 -21.94 -8.47
CA LYS A 166 -26.47 -23.15 -9.13
C LYS A 166 -25.48 -23.55 -10.22
N PHE A 167 -24.86 -24.71 -10.04
CA PHE A 167 -24.04 -25.34 -11.06
C PHE A 167 -24.96 -25.86 -12.18
N LYS A 168 -24.91 -25.24 -13.36
CA LYS A 168 -25.53 -25.81 -14.57
C LYS A 168 -24.53 -26.79 -15.18
N SER A 169 -24.81 -28.09 -14.98
CA SER A 169 -24.14 -29.18 -15.65
C SER A 169 -24.63 -29.26 -17.10
N ASP A 170 -23.98 -28.55 -18.01
CA ASP A 170 -24.09 -28.85 -19.45
C ASP A 170 -22.76 -28.60 -20.12
N SER A 171 -21.91 -29.61 -20.14
CA SER A 171 -20.77 -29.76 -21.07
C SER A 171 -20.26 -31.20 -20.96
N ALA A 172 -21.04 -32.15 -21.47
CA ALA A 172 -20.54 -33.48 -21.80
C ALA A 172 -19.80 -33.38 -23.15
N SER A 173 -18.50 -33.08 -23.12
CA SER A 173 -17.65 -33.29 -24.29
C SER A 173 -17.24 -34.77 -24.33
N VAL A 174 -17.59 -35.45 -25.42
CA VAL A 174 -17.13 -36.81 -25.70
C VAL A 174 -15.78 -36.70 -26.42
N ASP A 175 -14.71 -37.08 -25.72
CA ASP A 175 -13.37 -37.14 -26.31
C ASP A 175 -13.17 -38.48 -27.02
N PHE A 176 -12.97 -38.44 -28.34
CA PHE A 176 -12.55 -39.60 -29.11
C PHE A 176 -11.11 -39.98 -28.73
N VAL A 177 -10.89 -41.24 -28.34
CA VAL A 177 -9.58 -41.78 -27.97
C VAL A 177 -8.74 -41.91 -29.24
N ASN A 178 -7.90 -40.91 -29.51
CA ASN A 178 -6.93 -40.99 -30.59
C ASN A 178 -5.64 -41.67 -30.09
N ASN A 179 -5.35 -42.84 -30.67
CA ASN A 179 -4.33 -43.77 -30.21
C ASN A 179 -2.94 -43.41 -30.78
N LYS A 180 -2.45 -42.20 -30.49
CA LYS A 180 -1.06 -41.81 -30.75
C LYS A 180 -0.28 -41.82 -29.44
N LYS A 181 0.90 -42.44 -29.41
CA LYS A 181 1.82 -42.47 -28.26
C LYS A 181 2.02 -41.04 -27.74
N LYS A 182 1.42 -40.72 -26.58
CA LYS A 182 1.44 -39.37 -26.01
C LYS A 182 2.84 -39.06 -25.47
N LYS A 183 3.54 -38.11 -26.09
CA LYS A 183 4.70 -37.45 -25.47
C LYS A 183 4.24 -36.80 -24.16
N GLN A 184 5.09 -36.78 -23.14
CA GLN A 184 4.81 -36.08 -21.89
C GLN A 184 4.48 -34.61 -22.20
N ALA A 185 3.20 -34.24 -22.04
CA ALA A 185 2.75 -32.88 -22.31
C ALA A 185 3.03 -32.01 -21.09
N SER A 186 3.81 -30.95 -21.25
CA SER A 186 4.02 -29.97 -20.21
C SER A 186 2.78 -29.09 -20.05
N ILE A 187 2.40 -28.81 -18.80
CA ILE A 187 1.29 -27.90 -18.48
C ILE A 187 1.66 -26.43 -18.73
N LEU A 188 2.95 -26.10 -18.69
CA LEU A 188 3.46 -24.72 -18.74
C LEU A 188 3.06 -24.00 -20.05
N PRO A 189 3.26 -24.59 -21.25
CA PRO A 189 2.87 -23.93 -22.50
C PRO A 189 1.35 -23.66 -22.59
N ALA A 190 0.52 -24.56 -22.06
CA ALA A 190 -0.93 -24.36 -22.03
C ALA A 190 -1.33 -23.21 -21.07
N LEU A 191 -0.68 -23.14 -19.91
CA LEU A 191 -0.82 -22.04 -18.95
C LEU A 191 -0.41 -20.69 -19.56
N PHE A 192 0.77 -20.63 -20.21
CA PHE A 192 1.24 -19.41 -20.88
C PHE A 192 0.33 -18.96 -22.01
N LYS A 193 -0.20 -19.89 -22.82
CA LYS A 193 -1.13 -19.54 -23.90
C LYS A 193 -2.47 -19.02 -23.39
N CYS A 194 -2.95 -19.52 -22.25
CA CYS A 194 -4.24 -19.13 -21.68
C CYS A 194 -4.16 -17.80 -20.88
N PHE A 195 -3.13 -17.63 -20.06
CA PHE A 195 -3.01 -16.50 -19.12
C PHE A 195 -1.98 -15.45 -19.53
N GLY A 196 -1.16 -15.73 -20.54
CA GLY A 196 -0.06 -14.87 -21.01
C GLY A 196 -0.47 -13.42 -21.28
N PRO A 197 -1.51 -13.12 -22.07
CA PRO A 197 -1.88 -11.74 -22.38
C PRO A 197 -2.18 -10.89 -21.14
N ILE A 198 -2.88 -11.46 -20.16
CA ILE A 198 -3.23 -10.79 -18.91
C ILE A 198 -1.98 -10.62 -18.03
N TYR A 199 -1.11 -11.62 -18.01
CA TYR A 199 0.16 -11.57 -17.29
C TYR A 199 1.10 -10.50 -17.85
N PHE A 200 1.31 -10.47 -19.18
CA PHE A 200 2.19 -9.49 -19.85
C PHE A 200 1.71 -8.06 -19.66
N PHE A 201 0.40 -7.83 -19.68
CA PHE A 201 -0.13 -6.50 -19.36
C PHE A 201 0.22 -6.08 -17.92
N GLY A 202 0.16 -7.00 -16.96
CA GLY A 202 0.63 -6.73 -15.60
C GLY A 202 2.14 -6.49 -15.53
N ALA A 203 2.95 -7.24 -16.27
CA ALA A 203 4.39 -7.01 -16.37
C ALA A 203 4.71 -5.61 -16.92
N LEU A 204 3.95 -5.13 -17.91
CA LEU A 204 4.07 -3.76 -18.42
C LEU A 204 3.74 -2.70 -17.36
N LEU A 205 2.67 -2.89 -16.58
CA LEU A 205 2.35 -1.99 -15.46
C LEU A 205 3.48 -1.95 -14.42
N LYS A 206 4.10 -3.10 -14.15
CA LYS A 206 5.26 -3.18 -13.25
C LYS A 206 6.44 -2.38 -13.80
N LEU A 207 6.71 -2.49 -15.10
CA LEU A 207 7.80 -1.76 -15.75
C LEU A 207 7.59 -0.26 -15.65
N ILE A 208 6.37 0.22 -15.91
CA ILE A 208 6.02 1.65 -15.76
C ILE A 208 6.24 2.10 -14.31
N GLN A 209 5.79 1.30 -13.34
CA GLN A 209 6.00 1.58 -11.92
C GLN A 209 7.48 1.64 -11.53
N ASP A 210 8.31 0.74 -12.07
CA ASP A 210 9.76 0.74 -11.83
C ASP A 210 10.40 2.02 -12.35
N LEU A 211 10.05 2.46 -13.56
CA LEU A 211 10.58 3.70 -14.14
C LEU A 211 10.15 4.93 -13.33
N LEU A 212 8.87 5.01 -12.93
CA LEU A 212 8.35 6.09 -12.07
C LEU A 212 9.08 6.18 -10.73
N THR A 213 9.52 5.04 -10.18
CA THR A 213 10.25 5.00 -8.90
C THR A 213 11.55 5.80 -8.97
N PHE A 214 12.22 5.83 -10.13
CA PHE A 214 13.44 6.61 -10.33
C PHE A 214 13.21 8.09 -10.66
N VAL A 215 12.00 8.46 -11.06
CA VAL A 215 11.64 9.87 -11.31
C VAL A 215 11.60 10.65 -10.00
N SER A 216 11.13 10.03 -8.90
CA SER A 216 10.98 10.71 -7.60
C SER A 216 12.29 11.26 -7.02
N PRO A 217 13.41 10.49 -6.95
CA PRO A 217 14.70 11.03 -6.51
C PRO A 217 15.23 12.16 -7.39
N GLN A 218 14.96 12.15 -8.69
CA GLN A 218 15.41 13.19 -9.63
C GLN A 218 14.66 14.51 -9.38
N ILE A 219 13.34 14.45 -9.17
CA ILE A 219 12.54 15.63 -8.78
C ILE A 219 13.03 16.18 -7.45
N LEU A 220 13.33 15.31 -6.49
CA LEU A 220 13.88 15.72 -5.19
C LEU A 220 15.25 16.41 -5.34
N GLY A 221 16.11 15.93 -6.24
CA GLY A 221 17.37 16.60 -6.58
C GLY A 221 17.16 18.02 -7.13
N PHE A 222 16.19 18.20 -8.03
CA PHE A 222 15.83 19.54 -8.53
C PHE A 222 15.25 20.44 -7.44
N LEU A 223 14.46 19.89 -6.51
CA LEU A 223 13.94 20.63 -5.37
C LEU A 223 15.06 21.09 -4.42
N ILE A 224 16.04 20.23 -4.13
CA ILE A 224 17.23 20.58 -3.34
C ILE A 224 18.04 21.68 -4.05
N SER A 225 18.19 21.57 -5.38
CA SER A 225 18.86 22.60 -6.18
C SER A 225 18.09 23.93 -6.17
N TYR A 226 16.76 23.90 -6.20
CA TYR A 226 15.92 25.09 -6.07
C TYR A 226 16.18 25.82 -4.74
N THR A 227 16.25 25.09 -3.63
CA THR A 227 16.55 25.65 -2.31
C THR A 227 17.93 26.30 -2.24
N ARG A 228 18.92 25.80 -3.00
CA ARG A 228 20.28 26.36 -3.02
C ARG A 228 20.40 27.66 -3.85
N PHE A 229 19.66 27.79 -4.96
CA PHE A 229 19.88 28.86 -5.95
C PHE A 229 18.79 29.95 -5.95
N ASN A 230 17.89 29.96 -4.97
CA ASN A 230 16.84 30.98 -4.77
C ASN A 230 16.12 31.39 -6.07
N GLN A 231 15.58 30.40 -6.79
CA GLN A 231 14.87 30.63 -8.05
C GLN A 231 13.42 31.09 -7.81
N GLU A 232 12.70 31.41 -8.90
CA GLU A 232 11.29 31.84 -8.86
C GLU A 232 10.38 30.82 -8.15
N MET A 233 9.48 31.32 -7.28
CA MET A 233 8.66 30.50 -6.37
C MET A 233 7.81 29.43 -7.07
N TRP A 234 7.29 29.72 -8.28
CA TRP A 234 6.46 28.79 -9.03
C TRP A 234 7.16 27.46 -9.35
N LYS A 235 8.50 27.45 -9.49
CA LYS A 235 9.27 26.23 -9.74
C LYS A 235 9.27 25.31 -8.53
N GLY A 236 9.37 25.87 -7.32
CA GLY A 236 9.28 25.12 -6.07
C GLY A 236 7.91 24.43 -5.93
N TYR A 237 6.83 25.18 -6.15
CA TYR A 237 5.48 24.61 -6.16
C TYR A 237 5.29 23.54 -7.24
N LEU A 238 5.82 23.77 -8.45
CA LEU A 238 5.76 22.79 -9.53
C LEU A 238 6.48 21.49 -9.17
N TYR A 239 7.70 21.55 -8.63
CA TYR A 239 8.42 20.34 -8.23
C TYR A 239 7.72 19.60 -7.09
N ALA A 240 7.14 20.31 -6.11
CA ALA A 240 6.38 19.71 -5.02
C ALA A 240 5.12 18.99 -5.52
N VAL A 241 4.33 19.66 -6.38
CA VAL A 241 3.12 19.07 -6.98
C VAL A 241 3.48 17.88 -7.88
N LEU A 242 4.55 18.00 -8.67
CA LEU A 242 5.02 16.91 -9.54
C LEU A 242 5.48 15.69 -8.73
N LEU A 243 6.14 15.90 -7.59
CA LEU A 243 6.55 14.83 -6.67
C LEU A 243 5.31 14.09 -6.13
N PHE A 244 4.29 14.84 -5.69
CA PHE A 244 3.02 14.27 -5.21
C PHE A 244 2.28 13.46 -6.29
N ILE A 245 2.17 14.02 -7.50
CA ILE A 245 1.52 13.33 -8.64
C ILE A 245 2.28 12.06 -8.98
N THR A 246 3.62 12.12 -9.08
CA THR A 246 4.46 10.98 -9.42
C THR A 246 4.33 9.86 -8.38
N ALA A 247 4.39 10.18 -7.08
CA ALA A 247 4.21 9.22 -5.99
C ALA A 247 2.81 8.57 -6.00
N THR A 248 1.77 9.37 -6.27
CA THR A 248 0.40 8.87 -6.37
C THR A 248 0.24 7.92 -7.55
N ILE A 249 0.72 8.30 -8.73
CA ILE A 249 0.68 7.46 -9.94
C ILE A 249 1.47 6.16 -9.70
N GLN A 250 2.70 6.25 -9.18
CA GLN A 250 3.52 5.08 -8.85
C GLN A 250 2.77 4.09 -7.94
N THR A 251 2.10 4.60 -6.91
CA THR A 251 1.30 3.78 -5.97
C THR A 251 0.11 3.12 -6.66
N LEU A 252 -0.62 3.84 -7.52
CA LEU A 252 -1.74 3.31 -8.29
C LEU A 252 -1.30 2.18 -9.24
N PHE A 253 -0.19 2.37 -9.96
CA PHE A 253 0.37 1.33 -10.83
C PHE A 253 0.81 0.10 -10.04
N LEU A 254 1.42 0.29 -8.86
CA LEU A 254 1.82 -0.82 -7.98
C LEU A 254 0.61 -1.62 -7.48
N ALA A 255 -0.42 -0.92 -7.00
CA ALA A 255 -1.64 -1.55 -6.52
C ALA A 255 -2.35 -2.33 -7.63
N GLN A 256 -2.47 -1.73 -8.82
CA GLN A 256 -3.09 -2.37 -9.98
C GLN A 256 -2.28 -3.57 -10.49
N TYR A 257 -0.95 -3.49 -10.45
CA TYR A 257 -0.05 -4.61 -10.74
C TYR A 257 -0.35 -5.79 -9.80
N PHE A 258 -0.31 -5.57 -8.48
CA PHE A 258 -0.54 -6.63 -7.49
C PHE A 258 -1.93 -7.24 -7.64
N ASN A 259 -2.96 -6.42 -7.76
CA ASN A 259 -4.34 -6.90 -7.94
C ASN A 259 -4.43 -7.84 -9.16
N ARG A 260 -3.86 -7.42 -10.30
CA ARG A 260 -3.85 -8.25 -11.53
C ARG A 260 -3.05 -9.53 -11.36
N MET A 261 -1.87 -9.49 -10.76
CA MET A 261 -1.06 -10.70 -10.54
C MET A 261 -1.76 -11.69 -9.61
N PHE A 262 -2.41 -11.22 -8.53
CA PHE A 262 -3.21 -12.08 -7.67
C PHE A 262 -4.40 -12.69 -8.39
N VAL A 263 -5.11 -11.92 -9.23
CA VAL A 263 -6.22 -12.46 -10.04
C VAL A 263 -5.72 -13.52 -11.03
N VAL A 264 -4.59 -13.30 -11.70
CA VAL A 264 -3.99 -14.31 -12.60
C VAL A 264 -3.57 -15.56 -11.82
N GLY A 265 -2.90 -15.39 -10.68
CA GLY A 265 -2.50 -16.49 -9.79
C GLY A 265 -3.69 -17.32 -9.30
N MET A 266 -4.76 -16.66 -8.87
CA MET A 266 -6.01 -17.33 -8.47
C MET A 266 -6.63 -18.12 -9.62
N ARG A 267 -6.73 -17.54 -10.83
CA ARG A 267 -7.27 -18.24 -12.01
C ARG A 267 -6.45 -19.47 -12.38
N ILE A 268 -5.12 -19.36 -12.32
CA ILE A 268 -4.20 -20.48 -12.55
C ILE A 268 -4.45 -21.60 -11.54
N ARG A 269 -4.51 -21.26 -10.24
CA ARG A 269 -4.82 -22.22 -9.17
C ARG A 269 -6.17 -22.90 -9.40
N THR A 270 -7.23 -22.16 -9.72
CA THR A 270 -8.56 -22.72 -9.96
C THR A 270 -8.56 -23.72 -11.13
N VAL A 271 -7.90 -23.39 -12.25
CA VAL A 271 -7.82 -24.31 -13.40
C VAL A 271 -7.01 -25.54 -13.07
N LEU A 272 -5.89 -25.40 -12.36
CA LEU A 272 -5.07 -26.53 -11.91
C LEU A 272 -5.88 -27.47 -11.01
N VAL A 273 -6.49 -26.95 -9.95
CA VAL A 273 -7.31 -27.74 -9.02
C VAL A 273 -8.47 -28.42 -9.75
N SER A 274 -9.18 -27.71 -10.62
CA SER A 274 -10.29 -28.29 -11.40
C SER A 274 -9.82 -29.42 -12.32
N THR A 275 -8.67 -29.26 -12.98
CA THR A 275 -8.11 -30.27 -13.88
C THR A 275 -7.63 -31.50 -13.11
N ILE A 276 -6.94 -31.29 -11.98
CA ILE A 276 -6.48 -32.37 -11.10
C ILE A 276 -7.68 -33.15 -10.55
N TYR A 277 -8.71 -32.44 -10.06
CA TYR A 277 -9.94 -33.05 -9.54
C TYR A 277 -10.65 -33.91 -10.61
N ARG A 278 -10.85 -33.37 -11.82
CA ARG A 278 -11.43 -34.13 -12.95
C ARG A 278 -10.61 -35.36 -13.31
N LYS A 279 -9.28 -35.28 -13.23
CA LYS A 279 -8.39 -36.40 -13.52
C LYS A 279 -8.43 -37.46 -12.42
N ALA A 280 -8.50 -37.04 -11.15
CA ALA A 280 -8.58 -37.92 -9.99
C ALA A 280 -9.86 -38.78 -10.01
N LEU A 281 -10.98 -38.25 -10.52
CA LEU A 281 -12.23 -39.00 -10.69
C LEU A 281 -12.19 -40.05 -11.83
N LYS A 282 -11.22 -39.97 -12.74
CA LYS A 282 -11.10 -40.85 -13.92
C LYS A 282 -9.85 -41.75 -13.88
N ILE A 283 -9.14 -41.79 -12.75
CA ILE A 283 -7.91 -42.57 -12.61
C ILE A 283 -8.24 -44.07 -12.52
N SER A 284 -7.49 -44.92 -13.21
CA SER A 284 -7.66 -46.38 -13.13
C SER A 284 -7.19 -46.91 -11.76
N ASN A 285 -7.72 -48.06 -11.34
CA ASN A 285 -7.28 -48.68 -10.08
C ASN A 285 -5.79 -49.06 -10.07
N SER A 286 -5.19 -49.34 -11.23
CA SER A 286 -3.74 -49.56 -11.36
C SER A 286 -2.94 -48.29 -11.07
N ALA A 287 -3.30 -47.17 -11.71
CA ALA A 287 -2.65 -45.88 -11.49
C ALA A 287 -2.95 -45.29 -10.09
N ARG A 288 -4.08 -45.66 -9.47
CA ARG A 288 -4.42 -45.27 -8.08
C ARG A 288 -3.53 -45.95 -7.03
N LYS A 289 -2.84 -47.05 -7.38
CA LYS A 289 -1.81 -47.65 -6.51
C LYS A 289 -0.48 -46.89 -6.54
N GLU A 290 -0.21 -46.15 -7.62
CA GLU A 290 1.00 -45.34 -7.78
C GLU A 290 0.88 -43.94 -7.17
N SER A 291 -0.33 -43.40 -7.05
CA SER A 291 -0.59 -42.10 -6.43
C SER A 291 -1.70 -42.21 -5.38
N THR A 292 -1.32 -42.05 -4.12
CA THR A 292 -2.23 -42.10 -2.98
C THR A 292 -3.23 -40.94 -3.02
N VAL A 293 -4.40 -41.13 -2.39
CA VAL A 293 -5.40 -40.06 -2.25
C VAL A 293 -4.80 -38.83 -1.55
N GLY A 294 -3.93 -39.06 -0.56
CA GLY A 294 -3.22 -38.00 0.16
C GLY A 294 -2.31 -37.16 -0.75
N GLU A 295 -1.53 -37.80 -1.62
CA GLU A 295 -0.66 -37.08 -2.58
C GLU A 295 -1.48 -36.23 -3.56
N ILE A 296 -2.61 -36.75 -4.05
CA ILE A 296 -3.52 -36.03 -4.95
C ILE A 296 -4.12 -34.81 -4.25
N VAL A 297 -4.53 -34.94 -2.99
CA VAL A 297 -5.06 -33.82 -2.18
C VAL A 297 -3.95 -32.80 -1.91
N ASN A 298 -2.73 -33.24 -1.59
CA ASN A 298 -1.59 -32.35 -1.38
C ASN A 298 -1.25 -31.54 -2.65
N LEU A 299 -1.30 -32.17 -3.83
CA LEU A 299 -1.11 -31.50 -5.12
C LEU A 299 -2.12 -30.36 -5.33
N MET A 300 -3.38 -30.57 -4.95
CA MET A 300 -4.45 -29.56 -5.05
C MET A 300 -4.36 -28.47 -3.97
N ALA A 301 -3.99 -28.83 -2.75
CA ALA A 301 -4.02 -27.92 -1.61
C ALA A 301 -2.74 -27.08 -1.48
N VAL A 302 -1.58 -27.74 -1.57
CA VAL A 302 -0.27 -27.13 -1.30
C VAL A 302 0.40 -26.68 -2.60
N ASP A 303 0.54 -27.58 -3.57
CA ASP A 303 1.33 -27.26 -4.77
C ASP A 303 0.62 -26.27 -5.69
N ALA A 304 -0.70 -26.40 -5.87
CA ALA A 304 -1.47 -25.40 -6.60
C ALA A 304 -1.48 -24.01 -5.92
N GLN A 305 -1.36 -23.94 -4.60
CA GLN A 305 -1.21 -22.68 -3.87
C GLN A 305 0.14 -22.02 -4.16
N LYS A 306 1.23 -22.79 -4.15
CA LYS A 306 2.56 -22.27 -4.50
C LYS A 306 2.60 -21.63 -5.89
N PHE A 307 1.84 -22.15 -6.85
CA PHE A 307 1.71 -21.52 -8.17
C PHE A 307 1.06 -20.14 -8.09
N MET A 308 0.00 -19.97 -7.31
CA MET A 308 -0.63 -18.66 -7.09
C MET A 308 0.38 -17.66 -6.50
N ASP A 309 1.13 -18.08 -5.49
CA ASP A 309 2.11 -17.22 -4.81
C ASP A 309 3.27 -16.87 -5.75
N LEU A 310 3.77 -17.85 -6.52
CA LEU A 310 4.86 -17.67 -7.49
C LEU A 310 4.55 -16.59 -8.53
N ILE A 311 3.32 -16.54 -9.06
CA ILE A 311 2.93 -15.55 -10.09
C ILE A 311 3.16 -14.11 -9.61
N GLY A 312 2.94 -13.81 -8.33
CA GLY A 312 3.18 -12.50 -7.74
C GLY A 312 4.66 -12.10 -7.72
N TYR A 313 5.57 -13.07 -7.57
CA TYR A 313 7.01 -12.84 -7.48
C TYR A 313 7.76 -13.01 -8.79
N LEU A 314 7.19 -13.66 -9.81
CA LEU A 314 7.88 -13.92 -11.09
C LEU A 314 8.42 -12.64 -11.74
N ASN A 315 7.69 -11.53 -11.68
CA ASN A 315 8.16 -10.27 -12.28
C ASN A 315 9.38 -9.68 -11.58
N MET A 316 9.66 -10.09 -10.33
CA MET A 316 10.85 -9.66 -9.59
C MET A 316 12.14 -10.17 -10.26
N ILE A 317 12.09 -11.27 -11.01
CA ILE A 317 13.24 -11.85 -11.70
C ILE A 317 13.86 -10.86 -12.70
N TRP A 318 13.03 -10.12 -13.45
CA TRP A 318 13.52 -9.12 -14.41
C TRP A 318 13.49 -7.70 -13.85
N SER A 319 12.54 -7.39 -12.96
CA SER A 319 12.39 -6.08 -12.34
C SER A 319 13.57 -5.74 -11.41
N ALA A 320 14.02 -6.67 -10.56
CA ALA A 320 15.10 -6.40 -9.61
C ALA A 320 16.44 -6.09 -10.32
N PRO A 321 16.91 -6.86 -11.33
CA PRO A 321 18.08 -6.50 -12.10
C PRO A 321 17.96 -5.13 -12.77
N LEU A 322 16.79 -4.82 -13.36
CA LEU A 322 16.54 -3.52 -13.98
C LEU A 322 16.66 -2.38 -12.97
N GLN A 323 16.06 -2.53 -11.77
CA GLN A 323 16.17 -1.55 -10.70
C GLN A 323 17.62 -1.36 -10.24
N ILE A 324 18.37 -2.44 -10.03
CA ILE A 324 19.79 -2.38 -9.65
C ILE A 324 20.60 -1.65 -10.71
N CYS A 325 20.41 -1.99 -11.99
CA CYS A 325 21.13 -1.36 -13.10
C CYS A 325 20.82 0.14 -13.21
N LEU A 326 19.55 0.54 -13.14
CA LEU A 326 19.16 1.96 -13.17
C LEU A 326 19.67 2.72 -11.94
N SER A 327 19.61 2.11 -10.75
CA SER A 327 20.13 2.70 -9.52
C SER A 327 21.64 2.97 -9.63
N LEU A 328 22.41 1.98 -10.10
CA LEU A 328 23.84 2.12 -10.32
C LEU A 328 24.17 3.17 -11.38
N TYR A 329 23.38 3.25 -12.45
CA TYR A 329 23.54 4.27 -13.49
C TYR A 329 23.38 5.69 -12.93
N PHE A 330 22.30 5.95 -12.18
CA PHE A 330 22.09 7.25 -11.55
C PHE A 330 23.15 7.56 -10.50
N LEU A 331 23.54 6.58 -9.68
CA LEU A 331 24.59 6.78 -8.68
C LEU A 331 25.95 7.05 -9.32
N TRP A 332 26.27 6.39 -10.44
CA TRP A 332 27.50 6.63 -11.21
C TRP A 332 27.54 8.05 -11.78
N LYS A 333 26.39 8.61 -12.18
CA LYS A 333 26.31 10.00 -12.63
C LYS A 333 26.70 10.99 -11.53
N GLU A 334 26.29 10.74 -10.29
CA GLU A 334 26.54 11.63 -9.15
C GLU A 334 27.92 11.43 -8.52
N LEU A 335 28.37 10.18 -8.35
CA LEU A 335 29.60 9.84 -7.60
C LEU A 335 30.74 9.28 -8.45
N GLY A 336 30.52 9.06 -9.75
CA GLY A 336 31.53 8.51 -10.65
C GLY A 336 31.99 7.09 -10.26
N PRO A 337 33.29 6.76 -10.45
CA PRO A 337 33.83 5.42 -10.20
C PRO A 337 33.73 4.94 -8.75
N SER A 338 33.53 5.84 -7.79
CA SER A 338 33.41 5.52 -6.35
C SER A 338 32.30 4.52 -6.05
N VAL A 339 31.28 4.42 -6.90
CA VAL A 339 30.16 3.47 -6.80
C VAL A 339 30.61 2.00 -6.84
N LEU A 340 31.74 1.70 -7.48
CA LEU A 340 32.25 0.32 -7.60
C LEU A 340 32.57 -0.32 -6.26
N ALA A 341 32.98 0.48 -5.26
CA ALA A 341 33.24 -0.03 -3.91
C ALA A 341 31.95 -0.58 -3.26
N GLY A 342 30.83 0.15 -3.37
CA GLY A 342 29.53 -0.30 -2.87
C GLY A 342 29.01 -1.54 -3.62
N LEU A 343 29.21 -1.59 -4.94
CA LEU A 343 28.85 -2.75 -5.75
C LEU A 343 29.67 -3.99 -5.35
N ALA A 344 30.97 -3.84 -5.09
CA ALA A 344 31.83 -4.93 -4.64
C ALA A 344 31.33 -5.54 -3.32
N VAL A 345 30.95 -4.71 -2.35
CA VAL A 345 30.39 -5.18 -1.07
C VAL A 345 29.08 -5.95 -1.30
N MET A 346 28.16 -5.43 -2.13
CA MET A 346 26.92 -6.12 -2.46
C MET A 346 27.15 -7.48 -3.12
N ILE A 347 28.10 -7.57 -4.06
CA ILE A 347 28.44 -8.83 -4.73
C ILE A 347 29.05 -9.83 -3.75
N ILE A 348 29.89 -9.39 -2.81
CA ILE A 348 30.47 -10.25 -1.77
C ILE A 348 29.40 -10.77 -0.79
N LEU A 349 28.35 -10.00 -0.52
CA LEU A 349 27.26 -10.45 0.36
C LEU A 349 26.41 -11.57 -0.25
N ILE A 350 26.31 -11.69 -1.58
CA ILE A 350 25.57 -12.76 -2.26
C ILE A 350 26.09 -14.17 -1.91
N PRO A 351 27.39 -14.50 -2.08
CA PRO A 351 27.93 -15.81 -1.72
C PRO A 351 27.93 -16.04 -0.20
N VAL A 352 28.10 -14.99 0.63
CA VAL A 352 27.97 -15.10 2.09
C VAL A 352 26.56 -15.53 2.48
N ASN A 353 25.54 -14.88 1.94
CA ASN A 353 24.13 -15.27 2.14
C ASN A 353 23.88 -16.70 1.62
N GLY A 354 24.46 -17.07 0.48
CA GLY A 354 24.38 -18.44 -0.05
C GLY A 354 25.03 -19.50 0.85
N PHE A 355 26.20 -19.19 1.42
CA PHE A 355 26.89 -20.08 2.36
C PHE A 355 26.09 -20.25 3.66
N ILE A 356 25.58 -19.14 4.21
CA ILE A 356 24.72 -19.14 5.40
C ILE A 356 23.45 -19.95 5.13
N ALA A 357 22.77 -19.73 4.00
CA ALA A 357 21.57 -20.47 3.63
C ALA A 357 21.84 -21.98 3.50
N ASN A 358 22.98 -22.39 2.96
CA ASN A 358 23.39 -23.79 2.91
C ASN A 358 23.65 -24.39 4.30
N LYS A 359 24.24 -23.62 5.22
CA LYS A 359 24.41 -24.05 6.62
C LYS A 359 23.06 -24.16 7.34
N ILE A 360 22.17 -23.18 7.19
CA ILE A 360 20.81 -23.21 7.71
C ILE A 360 20.09 -24.45 7.19
N LYS A 361 20.14 -24.74 5.89
CA LYS A 361 19.53 -25.94 5.30
C LYS A 361 20.06 -27.23 5.94
N LYS A 362 21.38 -27.36 6.14
CA LYS A 362 21.98 -28.54 6.80
C LYS A 362 21.51 -28.68 8.25
N LEU A 363 21.50 -27.58 9.00
CA LEU A 363 21.03 -27.55 10.39
C LEU A 363 19.53 -27.87 10.48
N GLN A 364 18.72 -27.32 9.57
CA GLN A 364 17.29 -27.56 9.49
C GLN A 364 16.98 -29.04 9.20
N VAL A 365 17.75 -29.70 8.33
CA VAL A 365 17.60 -31.16 8.09
C VAL A 365 17.94 -31.96 9.35
N LYS A 366 19.03 -31.63 10.04
CA LYS A 366 19.40 -32.30 11.30
C LYS A 366 18.33 -32.08 12.39
N GLN A 367 17.81 -30.87 12.49
CA GLN A 367 16.73 -30.51 13.41
C GLN A 367 15.45 -31.29 13.11
N MET A 368 15.06 -31.43 11.83
CA MET A 368 13.88 -32.22 11.46
C MET A 368 14.06 -33.69 11.86
N LYS A 369 15.25 -34.27 11.65
CA LYS A 369 15.52 -35.65 12.06
C LYS A 369 15.38 -35.87 13.57
N ASN A 370 16.00 -35.02 14.39
CA ASN A 370 15.87 -35.12 15.85
C ASN A 370 14.41 -34.91 16.30
N LYS A 371 13.69 -33.99 15.65
CA LYS A 371 12.27 -33.77 15.93
C LYS A 371 11.42 -35.00 15.63
N ASP A 372 11.69 -35.68 14.51
CA ASP A 372 10.98 -36.91 14.14
C ASP A 372 11.30 -38.07 15.11
N GLU A 373 12.56 -38.24 15.49
CA GLU A 373 12.98 -39.24 16.50
C GLU A 373 12.28 -39.01 17.85
N ARG A 374 12.24 -37.76 18.32
CA ARG A 374 11.52 -37.38 19.54
C ARG A 374 10.02 -37.66 19.47
N VAL A 375 9.37 -37.29 18.35
CA VAL A 375 7.93 -37.54 18.17
C VAL A 375 7.64 -39.05 18.11
N LYS A 376 8.52 -39.83 17.49
CA LYS A 376 8.41 -41.29 17.45
C LYS A 376 8.50 -41.91 18.84
N LEU A 377 9.54 -41.58 19.61
CA LEU A 377 9.71 -42.06 20.99
C LEU A 377 8.52 -41.69 21.86
N MET A 378 7.99 -40.47 21.68
CA MET A 378 6.82 -40.02 22.43
C MET A 378 5.55 -40.81 22.09
N ASN A 379 5.36 -41.20 20.83
CA ASN A 379 4.28 -42.11 20.47
C ASN A 379 4.46 -43.51 21.07
N GLU A 380 5.69 -44.03 21.15
CA GLU A 380 5.97 -45.32 21.80
C GLU A 380 5.65 -45.28 23.30
N ILE A 381 6.04 -44.20 23.99
CA ILE A 381 5.72 -43.95 25.41
C ILE A 381 4.21 -43.89 25.63
N LEU A 382 3.48 -43.11 24.81
CA LEU A 382 2.03 -42.94 24.96
C LEU A 382 1.27 -44.25 24.73
N ASN A 383 1.65 -45.02 23.71
CA ASN A 383 1.04 -46.33 23.44
C ASN A 383 1.37 -47.36 24.53
N GLY A 384 2.54 -47.25 25.17
CA GLY A 384 3.04 -48.14 26.22
C GLY A 384 2.83 -47.66 27.66
N ILE A 385 2.09 -46.57 27.90
CA ILE A 385 2.13 -45.82 29.17
C ILE A 385 1.83 -46.66 30.42
N LYS A 386 0.92 -47.64 30.29
CA LYS A 386 0.56 -48.54 31.40
C LYS A 386 1.74 -49.41 31.82
N VAL A 387 2.54 -49.91 30.87
CA VAL A 387 3.74 -50.70 31.15
C VAL A 387 4.79 -49.83 31.84
N LEU A 388 5.02 -48.62 31.34
CA LEU A 388 6.00 -47.69 31.94
C LEU A 388 5.66 -47.34 33.39
N LYS A 389 4.36 -47.12 33.69
CA LYS A 389 3.85 -46.86 35.05
C LYS A 389 4.03 -48.07 35.98
N LEU A 390 3.84 -49.29 35.47
CA LEU A 390 4.00 -50.53 36.24
C LEU A 390 5.47 -50.81 36.61
N TYR A 391 6.41 -50.48 35.74
CA TYR A 391 7.86 -50.67 35.96
C TYR A 391 8.59 -49.45 36.52
N ALA A 392 7.88 -48.33 36.75
CA ALA A 392 8.45 -47.05 37.17
C ALA A 392 9.58 -46.54 36.24
N TRP A 393 9.47 -46.80 34.93
CA TRP A 393 10.47 -46.40 33.92
C TRP A 393 10.35 -44.94 33.43
N GLU A 394 9.44 -44.16 34.01
CA GLU A 394 9.12 -42.80 33.56
C GLU A 394 10.34 -41.89 33.50
N HIS A 395 11.16 -41.86 34.55
CA HIS A 395 12.37 -41.02 34.58
C HIS A 395 13.40 -41.45 33.53
N SER A 396 13.55 -42.74 33.25
CA SER A 396 14.50 -43.21 32.25
C SER A 396 14.09 -42.81 30.82
N PHE A 397 12.79 -42.83 30.53
CA PHE A 397 12.27 -42.36 29.23
C PHE A 397 12.23 -40.84 29.14
N GLU A 398 12.05 -40.12 30.26
CA GLU A 398 12.16 -38.67 30.35
C GLU A 398 13.57 -38.19 29.94
N ASP A 399 14.61 -38.84 30.49
CA ASP A 399 16.01 -38.55 30.17
C ASP A 399 16.36 -38.83 28.70
N GLN A 400 15.69 -39.79 28.06
CA GLN A 400 15.88 -40.09 26.64
C GLN A 400 15.20 -39.08 25.70
N VAL A 401 14.21 -38.32 26.19
CA VAL A 401 13.40 -37.37 25.39
C VAL A 401 13.92 -35.93 25.49
N GLN A 402 14.60 -35.59 26.59
CA GLN A 402 15.13 -34.25 26.88
C GLN A 402 16.26 -33.75 25.95
N PRO A 403 17.25 -34.56 25.54
CA PRO A 403 18.34 -34.12 24.65
C PRO A 403 17.91 -34.04 23.19
#